data_AF-A0A9P5Q2Y2-F1
#
_entry.id   AF-A0A9P5Q2Y2-F1
#
_cell.length_a   1.000
_cell.length_b   1.000
_cell.length_c   1.000
_cell.angle_alpha   90.00
_cell.angle_beta   90.00
_cell.angle_gamma   90.00
#
_symmetry.space_group_name_H-M   'P 1'
#
loop_
_entity.id
_entity.type
_entity.pdbx_description
1 polymer ?
#
loop_
_entity_poly.entity_id
_entity_poly.type
_entity_poly.pdbx_seq_one_letter_code
_entity_poly.pdbx_strand_id
1 'polypeptide(L)'
;IFIAGICEGMGSLSVRAGAGIYRGPDPSWKRSHNHALRVPGPALSRNRAACFALWVAIYDFPLDKPIMVVSDSQFLVYALTHNALHNAKLGWTCANGDLLKAIVARIQQRGGPTHLSYVR
;
A
#
# COMPACT_ATOMS: atom_id res chain seq x y z
N ILE A 1 -3.81 5.58 9.78
CA ILE A 1 -4.05 4.20 9.29
C ILE A 1 -2.73 3.45 9.32
N PHE A 2 -2.68 2.29 9.94
CA PHE A 2 -1.52 1.40 9.92
C PHE A 2 -1.72 0.36 8.82
N ILE A 3 -0.67 0.11 8.04
CA ILE A 3 -0.67 -0.94 7.03
C ILE A 3 0.55 -1.83 7.21
N ALA A 4 0.38 -3.12 6.93
CA ALA A 4 1.44 -4.10 6.97
C ALA A 4 1.29 -5.12 5.84
N GLY A 5 2.41 -5.67 5.40
CA GLY A 5 2.45 -6.75 4.42
C GLY A 5 3.25 -7.92 4.97
N ILE A 6 2.77 -9.14 4.74
CA ILE A 6 3.50 -10.37 5.03
C ILE A 6 3.57 -11.24 3.78
N CYS A 7 4.65 -12.00 3.64
CA CYS A 7 4.80 -13.02 2.63
C CYS A 7 5.50 -14.23 3.23
N GLU A 8 4.97 -15.42 2.96
CA GLU A 8 5.48 -16.70 3.44
C GLU A 8 5.74 -17.63 2.25
N GLY A 9 6.65 -18.58 2.41
CA GLY A 9 6.99 -19.55 1.36
C GLY A 9 7.65 -18.92 0.13
N MET A 10 8.45 -17.86 0.30
CA MET A 10 9.15 -17.24 -0.83
C MET A 10 10.07 -18.25 -1.52
N GLY A 11 10.01 -18.29 -2.85
CA GLY A 11 10.77 -19.24 -3.66
C GLY A 11 10.13 -20.62 -3.82
N SER A 12 8.92 -20.85 -3.29
CA SER A 12 8.18 -22.10 -3.46
C SER A 12 6.86 -21.92 -4.22
N LEU A 13 6.28 -23.03 -4.68
CA LEU A 13 4.93 -23.08 -5.24
C LEU A 13 3.82 -22.78 -4.20
N SER A 14 4.16 -22.80 -2.91
CA SER A 14 3.23 -22.49 -1.81
C SER A 14 3.29 -21.02 -1.36
N VAL A 15 3.99 -20.16 -2.12
CA VAL A 15 4.12 -18.74 -1.81
C VAL A 15 2.75 -18.08 -1.63
N ARG A 16 2.62 -17.33 -0.54
CA ARG A 16 1.41 -16.60 -0.20
C ARG A 16 1.74 -15.29 0.48
N ALA A 17 0.91 -14.28 0.24
CA ALA A 17 1.09 -12.97 0.82
C ALA A 17 -0.24 -12.43 1.35
N GLY A 18 -0.15 -11.69 2.46
CA GLY A 18 -1.28 -11.08 3.15
C GLY A 18 -1.04 -9.59 3.39
N ALA A 19 -2.11 -8.80 3.27
CA ALA A 19 -2.12 -7.36 3.52
C ALA A 19 -3.05 -7.05 4.69
N GLY A 20 -2.53 -6.31 5.67
CA GLY A 20 -3.27 -5.85 6.84
C GLY A 20 -3.48 -4.34 6.78
N ILE A 21 -4.70 -3.89 7.09
CA ILE A 21 -5.07 -2.48 7.16
C ILE A 21 -5.82 -2.26 8.47
N TYR A 22 -5.31 -1.36 9.30
CA TYR A 22 -5.87 -1.01 10.60
C TYR A 22 -6.09 0.50 10.69
N ARG A 23 -7.36 0.92 10.76
CA ARG A 23 -7.75 2.34 10.83
C ARG A 23 -7.88 2.86 12.26
N GLY A 24 -7.95 1.97 13.25
CA GLY A 24 -8.07 2.30 14.67
C GLY A 24 -9.18 1.51 15.36
N PRO A 25 -9.32 1.67 16.69
CA PRO A 25 -10.34 0.99 17.50
C PRO A 25 -11.66 1.76 17.57
N ASP A 26 -11.74 2.96 16.99
CA ASP A 26 -12.87 3.86 17.11
C ASP A 26 -14.17 3.21 16.62
N PRO A 27 -15.20 3.04 17.48
CA PRO A 27 -16.48 2.45 17.10
C PRO A 27 -17.23 3.25 16.03
N SER A 28 -17.00 4.57 15.94
CA SER A 28 -17.64 5.47 14.96
C SER A 28 -17.11 5.23 13.54
N TRP A 29 -15.85 4.82 13.42
CA TRP A 29 -15.29 4.26 12.21
C TRP A 29 -15.58 2.77 12.21
N LYS A 30 -16.78 2.39 11.73
CA LYS A 30 -17.26 0.99 11.69
C LYS A 30 -16.10 0.00 11.54
N ARG A 31 -16.00 -1.01 12.43
CA ARG A 31 -15.00 -2.11 12.37
C ARG A 31 -14.82 -2.71 10.97
N SER A 32 -15.81 -2.56 10.09
CA SER A 32 -15.82 -2.94 8.67
C SER A 32 -14.72 -2.33 7.79
N HIS A 33 -13.93 -1.37 8.29
CA HIS A 33 -12.84 -0.73 7.51
C HIS A 33 -11.43 -1.21 7.88
N ASN A 34 -11.33 -2.13 8.85
CA ASN A 34 -10.11 -2.90 9.09
C ASN A 34 -10.15 -4.13 8.18
N HIS A 35 -9.05 -4.42 7.50
CA HIS A 35 -9.00 -5.50 6.51
C HIS A 35 -7.79 -6.41 6.74
N ALA A 36 -8.02 -7.71 6.53
CA ALA A 36 -6.99 -8.72 6.36
C ALA A 36 -7.27 -9.41 5.02
N LEU A 37 -6.40 -9.17 4.03
CA LEU A 37 -6.66 -9.52 2.64
C LEU A 37 -5.56 -10.43 2.10
N ARG A 38 -5.96 -11.41 1.29
CA ARG A 38 -5.01 -12.16 0.45
C ARG A 38 -4.52 -11.24 -0.67
N VAL A 39 -3.21 -11.18 -0.85
CA VAL A 39 -2.59 -10.35 -1.90
C VAL A 39 -2.62 -11.11 -3.22
N PRO A 40 -3.21 -10.55 -4.28
CA PRO A 40 -3.25 -11.17 -5.60
C PRO A 40 -2.04 -10.80 -6.45
N GLY A 41 -1.91 -11.49 -7.58
CA GLY A 41 -1.00 -11.15 -8.66
C GLY A 41 0.35 -11.89 -8.62
N PRO A 42 1.23 -11.55 -9.56
CA PRO A 42 2.49 -12.25 -9.76
C PRO A 42 3.52 -11.90 -8.68
N ALA A 43 4.56 -12.74 -8.57
CA ALA A 43 5.76 -12.48 -7.77
C ALA A 43 5.45 -11.96 -6.35
N LEU A 44 4.66 -12.74 -5.60
CA LEU A 44 4.27 -12.40 -4.24
C LEU A 44 5.50 -12.15 -3.37
N SER A 45 5.47 -11.02 -2.65
CA SER A 45 6.54 -10.57 -1.79
C SER A 45 5.98 -9.68 -0.68
N ARG A 46 6.79 -9.45 0.37
CA ARG A 46 6.42 -8.51 1.44
C ARG A 46 6.16 -7.09 0.90
N ASN A 47 6.98 -6.65 -0.07
CA ASN A 47 6.84 -5.34 -0.69
C ASN A 47 5.56 -5.23 -1.52
N ARG A 48 5.20 -6.27 -2.28
CA ARG A 48 3.91 -6.33 -2.99
C ARG A 48 2.75 -6.24 -2.02
N ALA A 49 2.83 -6.98 -0.91
CA ALA A 49 1.80 -6.98 0.12
C ALA A 49 1.60 -5.60 0.76
N ALA A 50 2.69 -4.90 1.10
CA ALA A 50 2.63 -3.53 1.62
C ALA A 50 2.05 -2.54 0.60
N CYS A 51 2.45 -2.65 -0.68
CA CYS A 51 1.86 -1.83 -1.75
C CYS A 51 0.36 -2.10 -1.90
N PHE A 52 -0.07 -3.36 -1.87
CA PHE A 52 -1.47 -3.74 -1.98
C PHE A 52 -2.29 -3.23 -0.78
N ALA A 53 -1.73 -3.31 0.44
CA ALA A 53 -2.35 -2.74 1.62
C ALA A 53 -2.57 -1.23 1.49
N LEU A 54 -1.56 -0.50 0.99
CA LEU A 54 -1.70 0.94 0.73
C LEU A 54 -2.76 1.22 -0.33
N TRP A 55 -2.73 0.50 -1.45
CA TRP A 55 -3.71 0.66 -2.54
C TRP A 55 -5.15 0.57 -2.02
N VAL A 56 -5.47 -0.49 -1.29
CA VAL A 56 -6.82 -0.66 -0.70
C VAL A 56 -7.11 0.46 0.30
N ALA A 57 -6.14 0.79 1.17
CA ALA A 57 -6.34 1.82 2.19
C ALA A 57 -6.68 3.19 1.57
N ILE A 58 -6.01 3.62 0.50
CA ILE A 58 -6.27 4.90 -0.16
C ILE A 58 -7.47 4.87 -1.11
N TYR A 59 -7.80 3.69 -1.66
CA TYR A 59 -8.97 3.52 -2.53
C TYR A 59 -10.26 3.72 -1.74
N ASP A 60 -10.33 3.08 -0.56
CA ASP A 60 -11.48 3.08 0.36
C ASP A 60 -11.51 4.29 1.32
N PHE A 61 -10.63 5.28 1.15
CA PHE A 61 -10.60 6.48 2.00
C PHE A 61 -11.16 7.69 1.23
N PRO A 62 -11.98 8.56 1.85
CA PRO A 62 -12.53 9.75 1.20
C PRO A 62 -11.45 10.58 0.49
N LEU A 63 -11.75 11.03 -0.73
CA LEU A 63 -10.79 11.72 -1.61
C LEU A 63 -10.43 13.13 -1.12
N ASP A 64 -11.35 13.77 -0.42
CA ASP A 64 -11.31 15.15 0.06
C ASP A 64 -10.66 15.29 1.46
N LYS A 65 -10.53 14.19 2.21
CA LYS A 65 -9.97 14.20 3.56
C LYS A 65 -8.46 13.92 3.57
N PRO A 66 -7.68 14.56 4.45
CA PRO A 66 -6.30 14.19 4.67
C PRO A 66 -6.20 12.75 5.18
N ILE A 67 -5.21 12.01 4.69
CA ILE A 67 -4.94 10.64 5.13
C ILE A 67 -3.49 10.53 5.62
N MET A 68 -3.31 9.97 6.82
CA MET A 68 -2.00 9.60 7.34
C MET A 68 -1.89 8.08 7.36
N VAL A 69 -0.94 7.55 6.59
CA VAL A 69 -0.64 6.13 6.50
C VAL A 69 0.72 5.85 7.13
N VAL A 70 0.76 4.89 8.03
CA VAL A 70 1.93 4.44 8.78
C VAL A 70 2.26 3.03 8.33
N SER A 71 3.51 2.78 7.97
CA SER A 71 3.99 1.47 7.51
C SER A 71 5.41 1.20 7.99
N ASP A 72 5.73 -0.08 8.17
CA ASP A 72 7.08 -0.60 8.40
C ASP A 72 7.84 -0.90 7.09
N SER A 73 7.22 -0.65 5.93
CA SER A 73 7.86 -0.88 4.64
C SER A 73 8.66 0.34 4.20
N GLN A 74 9.97 0.31 4.48
CA GLN A 74 10.90 1.30 3.93
C GLN A 74 10.84 1.33 2.39
N PHE A 75 10.73 0.17 1.74
CA PHE A 75 10.58 0.07 0.29
C PHE A 75 9.43 0.95 -0.22
N LEU A 76 8.24 0.82 0.39
CA LEU A 76 7.05 1.55 -0.03
C LEU A 76 7.25 3.06 0.04
N VAL A 77 7.80 3.54 1.15
CA VAL A 77 8.05 4.98 1.35
C VAL A 77 9.03 5.50 0.31
N TYR A 78 10.17 4.85 0.10
CA TYR A 78 11.16 5.28 -0.90
C TYR A 78 10.63 5.18 -2.33
N ALA A 79 9.88 4.13 -2.66
CA ALA A 79 9.29 3.93 -3.98
C ALA A 79 8.34 5.07 -4.38
N LEU A 80 7.56 5.59 -3.42
CA LEU A 80 6.54 6.61 -3.67
C LEU A 80 7.04 8.05 -3.49
N THR A 81 8.13 8.26 -2.74
CA THR A 81 8.64 9.62 -2.45
C THR A 81 9.89 9.96 -3.26
N HIS A 82 10.88 9.07 -3.30
CA HIS A 82 12.17 9.33 -3.92
C HIS A 82 12.20 8.83 -5.37
N ASN A 83 11.61 7.66 -5.62
CA ASN A 83 11.73 6.97 -6.90
C ASN A 83 10.52 7.16 -7.82
N ALA A 84 9.43 7.75 -7.35
CA ALA A 84 8.16 7.80 -8.09
C ALA A 84 8.32 8.51 -9.45
N LEU A 85 8.99 9.67 -9.48
CA LEU A 85 9.22 10.40 -10.73
C LEU A 85 10.09 9.62 -11.72
N HIS A 86 11.15 8.98 -11.24
CA HIS A 86 12.02 8.16 -12.07
C HIS A 86 11.26 6.95 -12.64
N ASN A 87 10.54 6.23 -11.80
CA ASN A 87 9.71 5.09 -12.21
C ASN A 87 8.63 5.50 -13.21
N ALA A 88 8.02 6.68 -13.04
CA ALA A 88 7.04 7.22 -13.99
C ALA A 88 7.65 7.48 -15.37
N LYS A 89 8.86 8.06 -15.44
CA LYS A 89 9.60 8.28 -16.70
C LYS A 89 9.92 6.99 -17.43
N LEU A 90 10.17 5.91 -16.69
CA LEU A 90 10.42 4.57 -17.23
C LEU A 90 9.14 3.76 -17.49
N GLY A 91 7.97 4.39 -17.41
CA GLY A 91 6.68 3.73 -17.68
C GLY A 91 6.28 2.68 -16.64
N TRP A 92 6.80 2.76 -15.41
CA TRP A 92 6.50 1.83 -14.31
C TRP A 92 6.91 0.38 -14.56
N THR A 93 8.00 0.16 -15.31
CA THR A 93 8.56 -1.17 -15.61
C THR A 93 9.34 -1.80 -14.43
N CYS A 94 9.30 -1.20 -13.25
CA CYS A 94 9.97 -1.67 -12.04
C CYS A 94 9.15 -2.71 -11.24
N ALA A 95 9.79 -3.32 -10.23
CA ALA A 95 9.10 -4.24 -9.32
C ALA A 95 7.89 -3.58 -8.63
N ASN A 96 6.74 -4.27 -8.67
CA ASN A 96 5.45 -3.77 -8.18
C ASN A 96 4.95 -2.50 -8.90
N GLY A 97 5.47 -2.21 -10.10
CA GLY A 97 5.13 -1.02 -10.87
C GLY A 97 3.64 -0.89 -11.19
N ASP A 98 2.92 -2.01 -11.32
CA ASP A 98 1.47 -2.07 -11.45
C ASP A 98 0.75 -1.38 -10.28
N LEU A 99 1.10 -1.78 -9.06
CA LEU A 99 0.53 -1.22 -7.84
C LEU A 99 1.02 0.21 -7.59
N LEU A 100 2.32 0.49 -7.78
CA LEU A 100 2.88 1.82 -7.58
C LEU A 100 2.24 2.84 -8.52
N LYS A 101 2.04 2.49 -9.80
CA LYS A 101 1.33 3.33 -10.77
C LYS A 101 -0.10 3.63 -10.33
N ALA A 102 -0.83 2.60 -9.92
CA ALA A 102 -2.21 2.75 -9.44
C ALA A 102 -2.28 3.66 -8.20
N ILE A 103 -1.38 3.44 -7.24
CA ILE A 103 -1.28 4.25 -6.02
C ILE A 103 -1.03 5.71 -6.34
N VAL A 104 -0.03 6.00 -7.18
CA VAL A 104 0.30 7.38 -7.56
C VAL A 104 -0.87 8.04 -8.30
N ALA A 105 -1.50 7.35 -9.24
CA ALA A 105 -2.68 7.86 -9.94
C ALA A 105 -3.82 8.18 -8.97
N ARG A 106 -4.06 7.33 -7.96
CA ARG A 106 -5.07 7.58 -6.94
C ARG A 106 -4.70 8.74 -6.03
N ILE A 107 -3.44 8.88 -5.63
CA ILE A 107 -2.96 10.03 -4.86
C ILE A 107 -3.20 11.33 -5.63
N GLN A 108 -2.94 11.35 -6.93
CA GLN A 108 -3.16 12.52 -7.79
C GLN A 108 -4.64 12.90 -7.95
N GLN A 109 -5.56 11.95 -7.80
CA GLN A 109 -7.01 12.21 -7.82
C GLN A 109 -7.55 12.78 -6.50
N ARG A 110 -6.78 12.71 -5.41
CA ARG A 110 -7.23 13.15 -4.09
C ARG A 110 -7.13 14.66 -3.98
N GLY A 111 -8.17 15.28 -3.41
CA GLY A 111 -8.12 16.68 -2.97
C GLY A 111 -7.47 16.84 -1.60
N GLY A 112 -7.58 15.81 -0.74
CA GLY A 112 -6.93 15.77 0.58
C GLY A 112 -5.49 15.23 0.50
N PRO A 113 -4.55 15.79 1.29
CA PRO A 113 -3.16 15.37 1.27
C PRO A 113 -2.98 13.94 1.75
N THR A 114 -1.95 13.26 1.21
CA THR A 114 -1.56 11.91 1.60
C THR A 114 -0.20 11.96 2.28
N HIS A 115 -0.15 11.62 3.57
CA HIS A 115 1.07 11.53 4.35
C HIS A 115 1.46 10.06 4.53
N LEU A 116 2.71 9.73 4.18
CA LEU A 116 3.30 8.41 4.41
C LEU A 116 4.37 8.54 5.50
N SER A 117 4.25 7.73 6.55
CA SER A 117 5.20 7.67 7.65
C SER A 117 5.80 6.28 7.77
N TYR A 118 7.12 6.22 7.89
CA TYR A 118 7.86 5.00 8.17
C TYR A 118 8.08 4.85 9.67
N VAL A 119 7.79 3.67 10.21
CA VAL A 119 8.10 3.28 11.59
C VAL A 119 8.93 2.00 11.58
N ARG A 120 9.80 1.85 12.57
CA ARG A 120 10.72 0.71 12.68
C ARG A 120 10.20 -0.34 13.65
#